data_AF-A0A2V7FJL8-F1
#
_entry.id   AF-A0A2V7FJL8-F1
#
_cell.length_a   1.000
_cell.length_b   1.000
_cell.length_c   1.000
_cell.angle_alpha   90.00
_cell.angle_beta   90.00
_cell.angle_gamma   90.00
#
_symmetry.space_group_name_H-M   'P 1'
#
loop_
_entity.id
_entity.type
_entity.pdbx_description
1 polymer ?
#
loop_
_entity_poly.entity_id
_entity_poly.type
_entity_poly.pdbx_seq_one_letter_code
_entity_poly.pdbx_strand_id
1 'polypeptide(L)'
;MPSPAFYATDFKVFNETGFRTRMAAIRARIRPKLEAVGHSLAPAVSRATAGETFAHVARHARRTINPPDDTWVAFGPDARGYKKHCHLKVAISRHAVRFLFEVGPEHGDKKRWAAAWKRNAPRLGPVLRRVKGLAWFKNEHDDEAAAPLADLSPERLAELADELTRTRDGQFVLGRTVPAEQAARWTEAQYRDAALETFRALAPLYRLK
;
A
#
# COMPACT_ATOMS: atom_id res chain seq x y z
N MET A 1 16.29 -15.01 -10.47
CA MET A 1 15.79 -13.85 -9.68
C MET A 1 15.21 -14.39 -8.37
N PRO A 2 15.29 -13.63 -7.26
CA PRO A 2 14.67 -14.04 -6.00
C PRO A 2 13.15 -14.18 -6.16
N SER A 3 12.56 -15.14 -5.45
CA SER A 3 11.11 -15.37 -5.45
C SER A 3 10.36 -14.17 -4.85
N PRO A 4 9.30 -13.62 -5.48
CA PRO A 4 8.46 -12.56 -4.92
C PRO A 4 7.56 -13.00 -3.75
N ALA A 5 7.44 -14.30 -3.47
CA ALA A 5 6.61 -14.79 -2.36
C ALA A 5 7.31 -14.63 -1.00
N PHE A 6 6.55 -14.22 0.02
CA PHE A 6 7.04 -14.18 1.40
C PHE A 6 6.67 -15.47 2.14
N TYR A 7 7.61 -16.01 2.88
CA TYR A 7 7.48 -17.21 3.69
C TYR A 7 7.55 -16.86 5.17
N ALA A 8 7.20 -17.82 6.04
CA ALA A 8 7.17 -17.62 7.49
C ALA A 8 8.48 -17.01 8.06
N THR A 9 9.63 -17.34 7.47
CA THR A 9 10.94 -16.78 7.88
C THR A 9 11.12 -15.31 7.57
N ASP A 10 10.41 -14.76 6.58
CA ASP A 10 10.48 -13.34 6.23
C ASP A 10 9.74 -12.49 7.26
N PHE A 11 8.57 -12.94 7.73
CA PHE A 11 7.82 -12.28 8.81
C PHE A 11 8.59 -12.26 10.13
N LYS A 12 9.45 -13.27 10.38
CA LYS A 12 10.31 -13.32 11.57
C LYS A 12 11.40 -12.25 11.59
N VAL A 13 11.75 -11.65 10.45
CA VAL A 13 12.74 -10.54 10.39
C VAL A 13 12.32 -9.37 11.29
N PHE A 14 11.03 -9.13 11.44
CA PHE A 14 10.52 -8.03 12.28
C PHE A 14 10.66 -8.30 13.79
N ASN A 15 11.02 -9.53 14.20
CA ASN A 15 11.36 -9.84 15.59
C ASN A 15 12.81 -9.50 15.95
N GLU A 16 13.66 -9.25 14.96
CA GLU A 16 15.05 -8.85 15.20
C GLU A 16 15.08 -7.56 16.03
N THR A 17 15.80 -7.60 17.15
CA THR A 17 15.96 -6.47 18.05
C THR A 17 17.13 -5.60 17.61
N GLY A 18 16.94 -4.28 17.72
CA GLY A 18 17.95 -3.30 17.32
C GLY A 18 17.93 -2.93 15.84
N PHE A 19 18.17 -1.64 15.57
CA PHE A 19 18.11 -1.04 14.24
C PHE A 19 19.04 -1.74 13.23
N ARG A 20 20.32 -1.91 13.59
CA ARG A 20 21.34 -2.44 12.67
C ARG A 20 21.01 -3.89 12.27
N THR A 21 20.65 -4.73 13.24
CA THR A 21 20.32 -6.14 13.04
C THR A 21 19.08 -6.29 12.14
N ARG A 22 17.97 -5.61 12.48
CA ARG A 22 16.76 -5.69 11.66
C ARG A 22 16.99 -5.15 10.24
N MET A 23 17.70 -4.04 10.09
CA MET A 23 18.00 -3.48 8.77
C MET A 23 18.90 -4.38 7.92
N ALA A 24 19.85 -5.08 8.53
CA ALA A 24 20.65 -6.08 7.82
C ALA A 24 19.78 -7.24 7.33
N ALA A 25 18.89 -7.76 8.17
CA ALA A 25 17.96 -8.83 7.81
C ALA A 25 16.94 -8.38 6.73
N ILE A 26 16.39 -7.17 6.83
CA ILE A 26 15.51 -6.60 5.78
C ILE A 26 16.25 -6.52 4.44
N ARG A 27 17.50 -6.01 4.44
CA ARG A 27 18.29 -5.90 3.20
C ARG A 27 18.62 -7.26 2.59
N ALA A 28 18.95 -8.24 3.42
CA ALA A 28 19.37 -9.56 2.95
C ALA A 28 18.20 -10.44 2.49
N ARG A 29 17.04 -10.36 3.18
CA ARG A 29 15.92 -11.30 2.97
C ARG A 29 14.71 -10.67 2.29
N ILE A 30 14.28 -9.49 2.74
CA ILE A 30 13.00 -8.90 2.32
C ILE A 30 13.17 -8.03 1.07
N ARG A 31 14.20 -7.19 1.01
CA ARG A 31 14.42 -6.25 -0.10
C ARG A 31 14.46 -6.95 -1.47
N PRO A 32 15.21 -8.05 -1.68
CA PRO A 32 15.26 -8.70 -2.99
C PRO A 32 13.88 -9.20 -3.44
N LYS A 33 13.02 -9.63 -2.50
CA LYS A 33 11.65 -10.04 -2.80
C LYS A 33 10.76 -8.87 -3.16
N LEU A 34 10.89 -7.73 -2.46
CA LEU A 34 10.18 -6.50 -2.80
C LEU A 34 10.61 -5.95 -4.18
N GLU A 35 11.88 -6.09 -4.55
CA GLU A 35 12.37 -5.74 -5.89
C GLU A 35 11.75 -6.66 -6.95
N ALA A 36 11.67 -7.98 -6.68
CA ALA A 36 11.02 -8.94 -7.57
C ALA A 36 9.51 -8.68 -7.71
N VAL A 37 8.80 -8.36 -6.61
CA VAL A 37 7.39 -7.92 -6.61
C VAL A 37 7.24 -6.65 -7.45
N GLY A 38 8.12 -5.67 -7.25
CA GLY A 38 8.16 -4.43 -8.01
C GLY A 38 8.28 -4.67 -9.51
N HIS A 39 9.26 -5.47 -9.92
CA HIS A 39 9.49 -5.82 -11.32
C HIS A 39 8.30 -6.56 -11.95
N SER A 40 7.73 -7.54 -11.22
CA SER A 40 6.60 -8.35 -11.69
C SER A 40 5.30 -7.55 -11.88
N LEU A 41 5.03 -6.61 -10.96
CA LEU A 41 3.77 -5.86 -10.94
C LEU A 41 3.80 -4.58 -11.78
N ALA A 42 4.95 -3.91 -11.92
CA ALA A 42 5.05 -2.59 -12.56
C ALA A 42 4.38 -2.50 -13.94
N PRO A 43 4.56 -3.46 -14.89
CA PRO A 43 3.90 -3.40 -16.19
C PRO A 43 2.37 -3.45 -16.09
N ALA A 44 1.83 -4.25 -15.17
CA ALA A 44 0.39 -4.38 -14.99
C ALA A 44 -0.20 -3.16 -14.26
N VAL A 45 0.52 -2.60 -13.30
CA VAL A 45 0.13 -1.35 -12.63
C VAL A 45 0.11 -0.19 -13.63
N SER A 46 1.16 -0.05 -14.46
CA SER A 46 1.22 0.98 -15.51
C SER A 46 0.01 0.92 -16.46
N ARG A 47 -0.38 -0.28 -16.90
CA ARG A 47 -1.59 -0.47 -17.72
C ARG A 47 -2.87 -0.09 -16.97
N ALA A 48 -2.98 -0.47 -15.69
CA ALA A 48 -4.18 -0.18 -14.89
C ALA A 48 -4.36 1.31 -14.61
N THR A 49 -3.27 2.02 -14.30
CA THR A 49 -3.29 3.47 -14.03
C THR A 49 -3.34 4.31 -15.31
N ALA A 50 -3.05 3.71 -16.47
CA ALA A 50 -2.90 4.37 -17.77
C ALA A 50 -1.84 5.47 -17.74
N GLY A 51 -0.69 5.16 -17.14
CA GLY A 51 0.46 6.06 -17.05
C GLY A 51 1.75 5.31 -16.79
N GLU A 52 2.88 5.99 -16.95
CA GLU A 52 4.17 5.44 -16.57
C GLU A 52 4.19 5.13 -15.07
N THR A 53 4.80 4.01 -14.70
CA THR A 53 4.84 3.56 -13.31
C THR A 53 6.22 3.02 -12.97
N PHE A 54 6.77 3.52 -11.88
CA PHE A 54 8.07 3.14 -11.35
C PHE A 54 7.92 2.46 -9.99
N ALA A 55 8.63 1.35 -9.80
CA ALA A 55 8.68 0.63 -8.53
C ALA A 55 9.79 1.20 -7.63
N HIS A 56 9.44 1.50 -6.38
CA HIS A 56 10.29 2.14 -5.39
C HIS A 56 10.31 1.31 -4.11
N VAL A 57 11.41 0.60 -3.85
CA VAL A 57 11.57 -0.16 -2.60
C VAL A 57 12.02 0.76 -1.46
N ALA A 58 11.34 0.65 -0.32
CA ALA A 58 11.63 1.44 0.87
C ALA A 58 13.09 1.26 1.32
N ARG A 59 13.79 2.38 1.47
CA ARG A 59 15.21 2.38 1.90
C ARG A 59 15.41 2.66 3.39
N HIS A 60 14.38 3.15 4.08
CA HIS A 60 14.42 3.55 5.50
C HIS A 60 15.56 4.53 5.85
N ALA A 61 16.00 5.34 4.87
CA ALA A 61 17.20 6.18 4.98
C ALA A 61 17.14 7.27 6.06
N ARG A 62 15.94 7.62 6.55
CA ARG A 62 15.73 8.62 7.60
C ARG A 62 15.64 8.01 9.01
N ARG A 63 15.64 6.68 9.14
CA ARG A 63 15.59 5.99 10.44
C ARG A 63 17.01 5.69 10.91
N THR A 64 17.32 5.94 12.17
CA THR A 64 18.67 5.74 12.74
C THR A 64 18.67 4.97 14.06
N ILE A 65 17.61 5.12 14.87
CA ILE A 65 17.50 4.53 16.21
C ILE A 65 16.45 3.41 16.25
N ASN A 66 15.23 3.69 15.78
CA ASN A 66 14.13 2.74 15.83
C ASN A 66 14.05 1.95 14.51
N PRO A 67 14.19 0.61 14.53
CA PRO A 67 13.97 -0.20 13.34
C PRO A 67 12.54 -0.03 12.83
N PRO A 68 12.30 -0.14 11.52
CA PRO A 68 10.94 -0.09 10.99
C PRO A 68 10.18 -1.37 11.37
N ASP A 69 8.88 -1.24 11.60
CA ASP A 69 7.99 -2.37 11.91
C ASP A 69 7.43 -3.02 10.65
N ASP A 70 7.57 -2.34 9.51
CA ASP A 70 7.23 -2.82 8.18
C ASP A 70 8.21 -2.32 7.11
N THR A 71 8.09 -2.86 5.90
CA THR A 71 8.79 -2.36 4.72
C THR A 71 7.97 -2.66 3.47
N TRP A 72 8.22 -1.96 2.37
CA TRP A 72 7.34 -2.04 1.20
C TRP A 72 8.05 -1.75 -0.13
N VAL A 73 7.34 -2.06 -1.20
CA VAL A 73 7.56 -1.55 -2.56
C VAL A 73 6.36 -0.70 -2.96
N ALA A 74 6.62 0.54 -3.38
CA ALA A 74 5.59 1.47 -3.86
C ALA A 74 5.66 1.62 -5.38
N PHE A 75 4.53 1.94 -6.00
CA PHE A 75 4.36 2.14 -7.43
C PHE A 75 3.82 3.56 -7.62
N GLY A 76 4.60 4.42 -8.26
CA GLY A 76 4.25 5.82 -8.47
C GLY A 76 4.67 6.32 -9.86
N PRO A 77 4.21 7.51 -10.27
CA PRO A 77 4.41 8.03 -11.62
C PRO A 77 5.73 8.76 -11.84
N ASP A 78 6.52 9.06 -10.79
CA ASP A 78 7.82 9.73 -10.91
C ASP A 78 8.96 8.74 -10.62
N ALA A 79 9.95 8.69 -11.52
CA ALA A 79 11.14 7.84 -11.41
C ALA A 79 12.03 8.20 -10.21
N ARG A 80 11.89 9.40 -9.65
CA ARG A 80 12.69 9.89 -8.51
C ARG A 80 12.05 9.61 -7.16
N GLY A 81 10.76 9.28 -7.11
CA GLY A 81 10.09 8.95 -5.87
C GLY A 81 8.57 8.94 -5.99
N TYR A 82 7.90 8.35 -5.00
CA TYR A 82 6.47 8.11 -5.04
C TYR A 82 5.66 8.99 -4.07
N LYS A 83 6.26 9.46 -2.97
CA LYS A 83 5.54 10.07 -1.84
C LYS A 83 4.78 11.36 -2.16
N LYS A 84 5.21 12.10 -3.17
CA LYS A 84 4.54 13.33 -3.63
C LYS A 84 3.29 13.06 -4.46
N HIS A 85 2.99 11.79 -4.74
CA HIS A 85 1.93 11.33 -5.62
C HIS A 85 1.04 10.31 -4.91
N CYS A 86 -0.17 10.14 -5.45
CA CYS A 86 -0.95 8.95 -5.19
C CYS A 86 -0.13 7.73 -5.64
N HIS A 87 -0.07 6.71 -4.81
CA HIS A 87 0.73 5.53 -5.11
C HIS A 87 0.06 4.26 -4.61
N LEU A 88 0.40 3.14 -5.24
CA LEU A 88 0.04 1.80 -4.78
C LEU A 88 1.25 1.22 -4.06
N LYS A 89 1.06 0.30 -3.11
CA LYS A 89 2.18 -0.38 -2.48
C LYS A 89 1.84 -1.78 -2.01
N VAL A 90 2.85 -2.65 -2.01
CA VAL A 90 2.84 -3.93 -1.29
C VAL A 90 3.75 -3.77 -0.08
N ALA A 91 3.17 -3.86 1.10
CA ALA A 91 3.87 -3.74 2.37
C ALA A 91 3.86 -5.08 3.12
N ILE A 92 4.93 -5.35 3.86
CA ILE A 92 5.07 -6.52 4.73
C ILE A 92 5.51 -6.06 6.12
N SER A 93 4.86 -6.59 7.14
CA SER A 93 5.18 -6.40 8.57
C SER A 93 5.37 -7.75 9.25
N ARG A 94 5.46 -7.75 10.59
CA ARG A 94 5.43 -8.98 11.39
C ARG A 94 4.13 -9.77 11.21
N HIS A 95 3.00 -9.07 11.09
CA HIS A 95 1.68 -9.69 11.22
C HIS A 95 0.90 -9.77 9.91
N ALA A 96 1.29 -9.03 8.88
CA ALA A 96 0.52 -9.00 7.64
C ALA A 96 1.34 -8.68 6.39
N VAL A 97 0.76 -9.03 5.24
CA VAL A 97 1.04 -8.36 3.96
C VAL A 97 -0.16 -7.49 3.62
N ARG A 98 0.12 -6.26 3.19
CA ARG A 98 -0.90 -5.27 2.81
C ARG A 98 -0.69 -4.80 1.39
N PHE A 99 -1.80 -4.62 0.68
CA PHE A 99 -1.84 -4.12 -0.69
C PHE A 99 -2.67 -2.84 -0.66
N LEU A 100 -2.01 -1.69 -0.77
CA LEU A 100 -2.59 -0.41 -0.40
C LEU A 100 -2.53 0.58 -1.56
N PHE A 101 -3.51 1.48 -1.61
CA PHE A 101 -3.47 2.78 -2.25
C PHE A 101 -3.33 3.85 -1.17
N GLU A 102 -2.43 4.80 -1.37
CA GLU A 102 -2.17 5.87 -0.41
C GLU A 102 -2.14 7.24 -1.09
N VAL A 103 -2.79 8.20 -0.42
CA VAL A 103 -2.50 9.63 -0.54
C VAL A 103 -1.95 10.09 0.79
N GLY A 104 -0.65 10.42 0.81
CA GLY A 104 0.08 10.76 2.03
C GLY A 104 0.22 12.27 2.26
N PRO A 105 0.82 12.67 3.38
CA PRO A 105 1.01 14.08 3.75
C PRO A 105 1.94 14.84 2.80
N GLU A 106 2.84 14.13 2.11
CA GLU A 106 3.79 14.70 1.15
C GLU A 106 3.15 14.94 -0.24
N HIS A 107 1.88 14.56 -0.45
CA HIS A 107 1.19 14.71 -1.73
C HIS A 107 1.05 16.19 -2.12
N GLY A 108 1.52 16.53 -3.33
CA GLY A 108 1.70 17.93 -3.76
C GLY A 108 0.45 18.80 -3.72
N ASP A 109 -0.73 18.21 -3.98
CA ASP A 109 -2.02 18.91 -3.88
C ASP A 109 -3.09 18.03 -3.21
N LYS A 110 -2.88 17.71 -1.93
CA LYS A 110 -3.79 16.81 -1.20
C LYS A 110 -5.20 17.38 -0.99
N LYS A 111 -5.35 18.72 -0.90
CA LYS A 111 -6.67 19.38 -0.75
C LYS A 111 -7.52 19.23 -2.00
N ARG A 112 -6.92 19.46 -3.17
CA ARG A 112 -7.63 19.27 -4.45
C ARG A 112 -8.03 17.81 -4.64
N TRP A 113 -7.13 16.87 -4.34
CA TRP A 113 -7.44 15.45 -4.43
C TRP A 113 -8.59 15.05 -3.48
N ALA A 114 -8.57 15.52 -2.23
CA ALA A 114 -9.65 15.30 -1.27
C ALA A 114 -11.01 15.81 -1.78
N ALA A 115 -11.05 17.02 -2.36
CA ALA A 115 -12.26 17.57 -2.97
C ALA A 115 -12.72 16.72 -4.18
N ALA A 116 -11.77 16.24 -5.00
CA ALA A 116 -12.07 15.37 -6.13
C ALA A 116 -12.66 14.02 -5.70
N TRP A 117 -12.15 13.44 -4.62
CA TRP A 117 -12.73 12.26 -4.00
C TRP A 117 -14.18 12.52 -3.57
N LYS A 118 -14.45 13.57 -2.78
CA LYS A 118 -15.81 13.88 -2.31
C LYS A 118 -16.81 14.02 -3.47
N ARG A 119 -16.43 14.68 -4.57
CA ARG A 119 -17.27 14.78 -5.78
C ARG A 119 -17.53 13.43 -6.46
N ASN A 120 -16.57 12.51 -6.43
CA ASN A 120 -16.64 11.24 -7.15
C ASN A 120 -17.06 10.04 -6.28
N ALA A 121 -17.03 10.17 -4.95
CA ALA A 121 -17.34 9.11 -4.00
C ALA A 121 -18.76 8.53 -4.20
N PRO A 122 -19.82 9.31 -4.52
CA PRO A 122 -21.14 8.73 -4.81
C PRO A 122 -21.13 7.77 -6.01
N ARG A 123 -20.26 8.00 -7.00
CA ARG A 123 -20.12 7.16 -8.20
C ARG A 123 -19.17 5.99 -7.98
N LEU A 124 -18.02 6.22 -7.36
CA LEU A 124 -16.99 5.21 -7.15
C LEU A 124 -17.32 4.28 -5.98
N GLY A 125 -17.99 4.80 -4.96
CA GLY A 125 -18.26 4.10 -3.72
C GLY A 125 -19.02 2.79 -3.90
N PRO A 126 -20.16 2.77 -4.62
CA PRO A 126 -20.88 1.52 -4.87
C PRO A 126 -20.04 0.45 -5.56
N VAL A 127 -19.09 0.84 -6.43
CA VAL A 127 -18.18 -0.10 -7.09
C VAL A 127 -17.14 -0.64 -6.11
N LEU A 128 -16.49 0.25 -5.36
CA LEU A 128 -15.44 -0.13 -4.40
C LEU A 128 -15.99 -1.01 -3.26
N ARG A 129 -17.21 -0.74 -2.79
CA ARG A 129 -17.89 -1.51 -1.73
C ARG A 129 -18.22 -2.94 -2.13
N ARG A 130 -18.32 -3.23 -3.43
CA ARG A 130 -18.57 -4.59 -3.96
C ARG A 130 -17.29 -5.43 -4.07
N VAL A 131 -16.11 -4.81 -4.03
CA VAL A 131 -14.84 -5.52 -4.11
C VAL A 131 -14.55 -6.15 -2.75
N LYS A 132 -14.59 -7.48 -2.69
CA LYS A 132 -14.40 -8.23 -1.45
C LYS A 132 -13.01 -7.97 -0.86
N GLY A 133 -12.95 -7.74 0.44
CA GLY A 133 -11.70 -7.56 1.17
C GLY A 133 -11.07 -6.17 1.02
N LEU A 134 -11.68 -5.23 0.30
CA LEU A 134 -11.27 -3.83 0.38
C LEU A 134 -11.76 -3.21 1.70
N ALA A 135 -10.86 -2.46 2.32
CA ALA A 135 -11.06 -1.80 3.59
C ALA A 135 -10.35 -0.45 3.62
N TRP A 136 -10.72 0.38 4.60
CA TRP A 136 -10.02 1.62 4.89
C TRP A 136 -9.09 1.44 6.09
N PHE A 137 -7.98 2.19 6.10
CA PHE A 137 -6.97 2.17 7.16
C PHE A 137 -6.76 3.60 7.66
N LYS A 138 -6.61 3.76 8.98
CA LYS A 138 -6.31 5.08 9.58
C LYS A 138 -4.89 5.50 9.26
N ASN A 139 -3.98 4.55 9.36
CA ASN A 139 -2.59 4.71 9.00
C ASN A 139 -2.18 3.60 8.04
N GLU A 140 -1.34 3.93 7.07
CA GLU A 140 -0.82 2.93 6.15
C GLU A 140 0.07 1.87 6.80
N HIS A 141 0.58 2.14 8.01
CA HIS A 141 1.34 1.22 8.85
C HIS A 141 0.44 0.32 9.72
N ASP A 142 -0.88 0.51 9.73
CA ASP A 142 -1.79 -0.38 10.47
C ASP A 142 -1.86 -1.76 9.80
N ASP A 143 -1.69 -2.83 10.57
CA ASP A 143 -1.88 -4.21 10.10
C ASP A 143 -3.36 -4.59 10.00
N GLU A 144 -4.19 -3.99 10.86
CA GLU A 144 -5.64 -4.17 10.89
C GLU A 144 -6.35 -3.00 10.19
N ALA A 145 -7.40 -3.32 9.43
CA ALA A 145 -8.23 -2.30 8.83
C ALA A 145 -9.15 -1.66 9.87
N ALA A 146 -9.41 -0.36 9.70
CA ALA A 146 -10.31 0.35 10.59
C ALA A 146 -11.79 0.01 10.30
N ALA A 147 -12.15 -0.29 9.05
CA ALA A 147 -13.41 -0.95 8.69
C ALA A 147 -13.36 -1.47 7.24
N PRO A 148 -14.05 -2.58 6.91
CA PRO A 148 -14.32 -2.98 5.54
C PRO A 148 -15.09 -1.89 4.78
N LEU A 149 -14.80 -1.69 3.49
CA LEU A 149 -15.52 -0.68 2.71
C LEU A 149 -17.00 -1.03 2.55
N ALA A 150 -17.33 -2.31 2.46
CA ALA A 150 -18.71 -2.79 2.35
C ALA A 150 -19.60 -2.26 3.49
N ASP A 151 -19.02 -2.10 4.68
CA ASP A 151 -19.71 -1.72 5.91
C ASP A 151 -19.83 -0.19 6.08
N LEU A 152 -19.11 0.60 5.25
CA LEU A 152 -19.21 2.05 5.30
C LEU A 152 -20.48 2.55 4.59
N SER A 153 -21.17 3.51 5.21
CA SER A 153 -22.22 4.26 4.52
C SER A 153 -21.61 5.09 3.37
N PRO A 154 -22.40 5.43 2.33
CA PRO A 154 -21.95 6.32 1.27
C PRO A 154 -21.37 7.65 1.79
N GLU A 155 -21.98 8.21 2.83
CA GLU A 155 -21.57 9.47 3.46
C GLU A 155 -20.20 9.28 4.13
N ARG A 156 -20.05 8.24 4.96
CA ARG A 156 -18.79 7.98 5.65
C ARG A 156 -17.66 7.68 4.67
N LEU A 157 -17.96 7.00 3.56
CA LEU A 157 -16.98 6.74 2.51
C LEU A 157 -16.49 8.06 1.86
N ALA A 158 -17.40 9.01 1.60
CA ALA A 158 -17.03 10.32 1.08
C ALA A 158 -16.17 11.13 2.08
N GLU A 159 -16.50 11.04 3.38
CA GLU A 159 -15.78 11.69 4.47
C GLU A 159 -14.36 11.14 4.71
N LEU A 160 -13.99 9.98 4.16
CA LEU A 160 -12.62 9.48 4.30
C LEU A 160 -11.57 10.49 3.78
N ALA A 161 -11.93 11.35 2.82
CA ALA A 161 -11.05 12.44 2.38
C ALA A 161 -10.75 13.47 3.46
N ASP A 162 -11.59 13.59 4.50
CA ASP A 162 -11.32 14.49 5.62
C ASP A 162 -10.12 14.02 6.44
N GLU A 163 -9.89 12.71 6.53
CA GLU A 163 -8.71 12.14 7.23
C GLU A 163 -7.39 12.62 6.62
N LEU A 164 -7.36 12.80 5.29
CA LEU A 164 -6.19 13.32 4.55
C LEU A 164 -5.86 14.77 4.90
N THR A 165 -6.90 15.58 5.12
CA THR A 165 -6.77 17.03 5.32
C THR A 165 -6.89 17.47 6.77
N ARG A 166 -7.33 16.58 7.68
CA ARG A 166 -7.58 16.86 9.09
C ARG A 166 -6.33 17.35 9.82
N THR A 167 -5.16 16.78 9.50
CA THR A 167 -3.88 17.20 10.07
C THR A 167 -2.82 17.35 8.98
N ARG A 168 -1.66 17.95 9.34
CA ARG A 168 -0.50 18.00 8.46
C ARG A 168 -0.10 16.60 7.98
N ASP A 169 -0.11 15.64 8.90
CA ASP A 169 0.36 14.27 8.69
C ASP A 169 -0.77 13.32 8.26
N GLY A 170 -1.96 13.84 7.99
CA GLY A 170 -3.13 13.08 7.57
C GLY A 170 -2.94 12.31 6.25
N GLN A 171 -3.62 11.17 6.15
CA GLN A 171 -3.50 10.22 5.06
C GLN A 171 -4.89 9.74 4.60
N PHE A 172 -4.98 9.31 3.34
CA PHE A 172 -6.10 8.52 2.82
C PHE A 172 -5.57 7.17 2.37
N VAL A 173 -6.03 6.10 3.00
CA VAL A 173 -5.50 4.75 2.76
C VAL A 173 -6.63 3.76 2.55
N LEU A 174 -6.63 3.12 1.38
CA LEU A 174 -7.55 2.03 1.03
C LEU A 174 -6.74 0.81 0.59
N GLY A 175 -7.25 -0.39 0.85
CA GLY A 175 -6.57 -1.58 0.38
C GLY A 175 -7.08 -2.86 1.01
N ARG A 176 -6.23 -3.87 1.03
CA ARG A 176 -6.47 -5.14 1.74
C ARG A 176 -5.31 -5.44 2.68
N THR A 177 -5.61 -6.18 3.74
CA THR A 177 -4.62 -6.81 4.62
C THR A 177 -4.80 -8.33 4.58
N VAL A 178 -3.69 -9.07 4.68
CA VAL A 178 -3.66 -10.53 4.68
C VAL A 178 -2.78 -10.97 5.85
N PRO A 179 -3.30 -11.73 6.82
CA PRO A 179 -2.51 -12.20 7.95
C PRO A 179 -1.28 -12.99 7.52
N ALA A 180 -0.18 -12.83 8.23
CA ALA A 180 1.11 -13.47 7.95
C ALA A 180 1.01 -14.98 7.84
N GLU A 181 0.19 -15.62 8.69
CA GLU A 181 -0.02 -17.08 8.64
C GLU A 181 -0.59 -17.54 7.30
N GLN A 182 -1.56 -16.80 6.76
CA GLN A 182 -2.16 -17.08 5.47
C GLN A 182 -1.19 -16.75 4.33
N ALA A 183 -0.60 -15.56 4.36
CA ALA A 183 0.28 -15.06 3.32
C ALA A 183 1.54 -15.94 3.17
N ALA A 184 2.10 -16.44 4.28
CA ALA A 184 3.25 -17.33 4.28
C ALA A 184 3.05 -18.67 3.56
N ARG A 185 1.78 -19.04 3.26
CA ARG A 185 1.39 -20.25 2.52
C ARG A 185 1.06 -19.95 1.05
N TRP A 186 1.13 -18.69 0.63
CA TRP A 186 0.80 -18.29 -0.73
C TRP A 186 1.93 -18.56 -1.71
N THR A 187 1.53 -18.97 -2.91
CA THR A 187 2.39 -18.98 -4.08
C THR A 187 2.63 -17.56 -4.60
N GLU A 188 3.64 -17.40 -5.44
CA GLU A 188 3.91 -16.15 -6.15
C GLU A 188 2.70 -15.66 -6.95
N ALA A 189 1.97 -16.58 -7.57
CA ALA A 189 0.76 -16.28 -8.34
C ALA A 189 -0.34 -15.70 -7.43
N GLN A 190 -0.56 -16.27 -6.25
CA GLN A 190 -1.56 -15.77 -5.29
C GLN A 190 -1.20 -14.37 -4.78
N TYR A 191 0.07 -14.09 -4.48
CA TYR A 191 0.52 -12.74 -4.15
C TYR A 191 0.25 -11.75 -5.28
N ARG A 192 0.57 -12.16 -6.51
CA ARG A 192 0.36 -11.35 -7.70
C ARG A 192 -1.12 -11.07 -7.95
N ASP A 193 -1.97 -12.09 -7.85
CA ASP A 193 -3.40 -11.97 -8.11
C ASP A 193 -4.07 -11.11 -7.05
N ALA A 194 -3.72 -11.29 -5.77
CA ALA A 194 -4.20 -10.45 -4.69
C ALA A 194 -3.81 -8.97 -4.88
N ALA A 195 -2.58 -8.71 -5.33
CA ALA A 195 -2.13 -7.36 -5.66
C ALA A 195 -2.91 -6.78 -6.85
N LEU A 196 -3.04 -7.52 -7.94
CA LEU A 196 -3.70 -7.02 -9.15
C LEU A 196 -5.20 -6.81 -8.98
N GLU A 197 -5.89 -7.67 -8.24
CA GLU A 197 -7.29 -7.49 -7.87
C GLU A 197 -7.48 -6.16 -7.14
N THR A 198 -6.68 -5.92 -6.09
CA THR A 198 -6.74 -4.69 -5.31
C THR A 198 -6.33 -3.46 -6.13
N PHE A 199 -5.23 -3.54 -6.86
CA PHE A 199 -4.68 -2.40 -7.59
C PHE A 199 -5.54 -1.98 -8.77
N ARG A 200 -6.17 -2.92 -9.48
CA ARG A 200 -7.11 -2.59 -10.57
C ARG A 200 -8.37 -1.92 -10.04
N ALA A 201 -8.90 -2.38 -8.90
CA ALA A 201 -10.05 -1.76 -8.26
C ALA A 201 -9.76 -0.32 -7.83
N LEU A 202 -8.53 -0.04 -7.36
CA LEU A 202 -8.12 1.27 -6.86
C LEU A 202 -7.47 2.17 -7.91
N ALA A 203 -7.10 1.65 -9.08
CA ALA A 203 -6.47 2.41 -10.16
C ALA A 203 -7.25 3.66 -10.63
N PRO A 204 -8.61 3.67 -10.68
CA PRO A 204 -9.36 4.87 -11.04
C PRO A 204 -9.06 6.09 -10.16
N LEU A 205 -8.58 5.89 -8.93
CA LEU A 205 -8.27 6.95 -7.97
C LEU A 205 -7.07 7.82 -8.40
N TYR A 206 -6.20 7.32 -9.27
CA TYR A 206 -5.08 8.09 -9.86
C TYR A 206 -5.56 9.22 -10.77
N ARG A 207 -6.78 9.11 -11.30
CA ARG A 207 -7.33 10.07 -12.27
C ARG A 207 -8.12 11.19 -11.60
N LEU A 208 -8.28 11.14 -10.28
CA LEU A 208 -8.98 12.18 -9.53
C LEU A 208 -8.17 13.47 -9.53
N LYS A 209 -8.82 14.56 -9.95
CA LYS A 209 -8.28 15.91 -10.06
C LYS A 209 -9.31 16.94 -9.60
#